data_AF-A0A935IWC3-F1
#
_entry.id   AF-A0A935IWC3-F1
#
_cell.length_a   1.000
_cell.length_b   1.000
_cell.length_c   1.000
_cell.angle_alpha   90.00
_cell.angle_beta   90.00
_cell.angle_gamma   90.00
#
_symmetry.space_group_name_H-M   'P 1'
#
loop_
_entity.id
_entity.type
_entity.pdbx_description
1 polymer ?
#
loop_
_entity_poly.entity_id
_entity_poly.type
_entity_poly.pdbx_seq_one_letter_code
_entity_poly.pdbx_strand_id
1 'polypeptide(L)'
;MQILLLIHSYLRWLIVVVAVVAIVKFALGWLRGGAFKGMDRGLASGFSGLLDLQVTLGLIFMLWTGFAGVGFPMVRIEHATTMIIAAVIAHLPARWKSAADKTRFRNTLFCILGALLLVYVGVMRLPGGWSR
;
A
#
# COMPACT_ATOMS: atom_id res chain seq x y z
N MET A 1 7.02 -11.10 19.23
CA MET A 1 7.50 -10.26 18.11
C MET A 1 7.68 -11.02 16.81
N GLN A 2 8.16 -12.27 16.83
CA GLN A 2 8.34 -13.07 15.61
C GLN A 2 7.04 -13.26 14.82
N ILE A 3 5.92 -13.57 15.48
CA ILE A 3 4.61 -13.72 14.82
C ILE A 3 4.19 -12.44 14.10
N LEU A 4 4.35 -11.28 14.74
CA LEU A 4 3.97 -9.99 14.16
C LEU A 4 4.82 -9.67 12.91
N LEU A 5 6.14 -9.88 13.00
CA LEU A 5 7.04 -9.71 11.86
C LEU A 5 6.71 -10.69 10.73
N LEU A 6 6.39 -11.94 11.06
CA LEU A 6 5.99 -12.97 10.10
C LEU A 6 4.71 -12.58 9.37
N ILE A 7 3.68 -12.14 10.09
CA ILE A 7 2.43 -11.65 9.49
C ILE A 7 2.71 -10.44 8.59
N HIS A 8 3.49 -9.46 9.07
CA HIS A 8 3.87 -8.29 8.27
C HIS A 8 4.63 -8.67 6.99
N SER A 9 5.49 -9.69 7.04
CA SER A 9 6.24 -10.17 5.86
C SER A 9 5.33 -10.86 4.84
N TYR A 10 4.43 -11.75 5.27
CA TYR A 10 3.48 -12.41 4.36
C TYR A 10 2.45 -11.44 3.79
N LEU A 11 1.97 -10.49 4.61
CA LEU A 11 0.99 -9.50 4.19
C LEU A 11 1.54 -8.59 3.06
N ARG A 12 2.84 -8.28 3.05
CA ARG A 12 3.50 -7.59 1.94
C ARG A 12 3.26 -8.32 0.60
N TRP A 13 3.41 -9.64 0.57
CA TRP A 13 3.21 -10.42 -0.66
C TRP A 13 1.74 -10.48 -1.07
N LEU A 14 0.82 -10.57 -0.12
CA LEU A 14 -0.61 -10.45 -0.40
C LEU A 14 -0.95 -9.10 -1.03
N ILE A 15 -0.38 -8.00 -0.53
CA ILE A 15 -0.55 -6.65 -1.10
C ILE A 15 -0.06 -6.61 -2.54
N VAL A 16 1.11 -7.18 -2.84
CA VAL A 16 1.64 -7.24 -4.21
C VAL A 16 0.69 -7.98 -5.14
N VAL A 17 0.18 -9.15 -4.73
CA VAL A 17 -0.79 -9.92 -5.52
C VAL A 17 -2.06 -9.11 -5.79
N VAL A 18 -2.64 -8.50 -4.75
CA VAL A 18 -3.85 -7.67 -4.90
C VAL A 18 -3.57 -6.45 -5.79
N ALA A 19 -2.40 -5.83 -5.67
CA ALA A 19 -2.03 -4.68 -6.47
C ALA A 19 -1.86 -5.05 -7.95
N VAL A 20 -1.28 -6.22 -8.27
CA VAL A 20 -1.18 -6.71 -9.65
C VAL A 20 -2.58 -6.92 -10.25
N VAL A 21 -3.47 -7.59 -9.51
CA VAL A 21 -4.87 -7.79 -9.93
C VAL A 21 -5.56 -6.44 -10.16
N ALA A 22 -5.37 -5.48 -9.26
CA ALA A 22 -5.93 -4.15 -9.37
C ALA A 22 -5.38 -3.39 -10.59
N ILE A 23 -4.05 -3.38 -10.80
CA ILE A 23 -3.42 -2.73 -11.95
C ILE A 23 -4.01 -3.23 -13.26
N VAL A 24 -4.09 -4.56 -13.44
CA VAL A 24 -4.66 -5.16 -14.65
C VAL A 24 -6.13 -4.75 -14.80
N LYS A 25 -6.92 -4.86 -13.74
CA LYS A 25 -8.35 -4.54 -13.78
C LYS A 25 -8.60 -3.07 -14.10
N PHE A 26 -7.88 -2.14 -13.45
CA PHE A 26 -8.06 -0.71 -13.64
C PHE A 26 -7.50 -0.24 -14.99
N ALA A 27 -6.41 -0.81 -15.48
CA ALA A 27 -5.89 -0.55 -16.82
C ALA A 27 -6.88 -0.99 -17.90
N LEU A 28 -7.43 -2.21 -17.80
CA LEU A 28 -8.44 -2.69 -18.75
C LEU A 28 -9.72 -1.86 -18.70
N GLY A 29 -10.20 -1.50 -17.51
CA GLY A 29 -11.36 -0.64 -17.34
C GLY A 29 -11.16 0.76 -17.94
N TRP A 30 -9.95 1.31 -17.81
CA TRP A 30 -9.61 2.60 -18.39
C TRP A 30 -9.53 2.55 -19.92
N LEU A 31 -8.80 1.58 -20.47
CA LEU A 31 -8.53 1.47 -21.92
C LEU A 31 -9.76 1.04 -22.73
N ARG A 32 -10.64 0.21 -22.14
CA ARG A 32 -11.85 -0.30 -22.80
C ARG A 32 -13.10 0.53 -22.53
N GLY A 33 -13.00 1.62 -21.77
CA GLY A 33 -14.15 2.47 -21.43
C GLY A 33 -15.19 1.74 -20.56
N GLY A 34 -14.74 0.94 -19.59
CA GLY A 34 -15.65 0.19 -18.71
C GLY A 34 -16.46 1.08 -17.77
N ALA A 35 -17.59 0.55 -17.29
CA ALA A 35 -18.36 1.15 -16.21
C ALA A 35 -17.76 0.77 -14.84
N PHE A 36 -17.63 1.73 -13.93
CA PHE A 36 -17.01 1.49 -12.62
C PHE A 36 -18.04 0.90 -11.64
N LYS A 37 -17.88 -0.38 -11.30
CA LYS A 37 -18.86 -1.16 -10.54
C LYS A 37 -18.46 -1.35 -9.06
N GLY A 38 -19.34 -2.02 -8.31
CA GLY A 38 -19.09 -2.35 -6.89
C GLY A 38 -17.82 -3.16 -6.66
N MET A 39 -17.49 -4.10 -7.55
CA MET A 39 -16.24 -4.87 -7.47
C MET A 39 -14.99 -3.99 -7.60
N ASP A 40 -15.00 -3.00 -8.50
CA ASP A 40 -13.88 -2.06 -8.65
C ASP A 40 -13.71 -1.22 -7.38
N ARG A 41 -14.81 -0.82 -6.75
CA ARG A 41 -14.78 -0.12 -5.46
C ARG A 41 -14.20 -1.01 -4.36
N GLY A 42 -14.67 -2.25 -4.25
CA GLY A 42 -14.19 -3.23 -3.28
C GLY A 42 -12.71 -3.52 -3.43
N LEU A 43 -12.21 -3.63 -4.67
CA LEU A 43 -10.80 -3.85 -4.95
C LEU A 43 -9.93 -2.65 -4.56
N ALA A 44 -10.37 -1.43 -4.87
CA ALA A 44 -9.67 -0.20 -4.46
C ALA A 44 -9.61 -0.06 -2.93
N SER A 45 -10.74 -0.24 -2.24
CA SER A 45 -10.79 -0.16 -0.77
C SER A 45 -10.07 -1.33 -0.09
N GLY A 46 -10.09 -2.51 -0.70
CA GLY A 46 -9.35 -3.68 -0.21
C GLY A 46 -7.84 -3.44 -0.27
N PHE A 47 -7.34 -2.87 -1.37
CA PHE A 47 -5.92 -2.50 -1.49
C PHE A 47 -5.51 -1.47 -0.43
N SER A 48 -6.27 -0.38 -0.26
CA SER A 48 -5.94 0.63 0.75
C SER A 48 -6.03 0.08 2.17
N GLY A 49 -7.04 -0.75 2.48
CA GLY A 49 -7.17 -1.40 3.79
C GLY A 49 -6.04 -2.41 4.09
N LEU A 50 -5.55 -3.14 3.09
CA LEU A 50 -4.39 -4.02 3.27
C LEU A 50 -3.11 -3.21 3.54
N LEU A 51 -2.93 -2.07 2.87
CA LEU A 51 -1.83 -1.15 3.17
C LEU A 51 -1.95 -0.58 4.58
N ASP A 52 -3.15 -0.17 5.03
CA ASP A 52 -3.36 0.30 6.39
C ASP A 52 -2.97 -0.76 7.42
N LEU A 53 -3.36 -2.03 7.19
CA LEU A 53 -2.98 -3.14 8.05
C LEU A 53 -1.45 -3.34 8.07
N GLN A 54 -0.80 -3.28 6.90
CA GLN A 54 0.66 -3.39 6.79
C GLN A 54 1.37 -2.29 7.59
N VAL A 55 0.95 -1.03 7.41
CA VAL A 55 1.51 0.11 8.12
C VAL A 55 1.26 -0.03 9.62
N THR A 56 0.06 -0.42 10.04
CA THR A 56 -0.29 -0.60 11.44
C THR A 56 0.61 -1.64 12.11
N LEU A 57 0.77 -2.82 11.48
CA LEU A 57 1.69 -3.84 11.97
C LEU A 57 3.13 -3.33 12.03
N GLY A 58 3.58 -2.61 11.01
CA GLY A 58 4.93 -2.02 10.97
C GLY A 58 5.17 -0.99 12.09
N LEU A 59 4.18 -0.13 12.38
CA LEU A 59 4.24 0.85 13.46
C LEU A 59 4.24 0.18 14.83
N ILE A 60 3.38 -0.83 15.04
CA ILE A 60 3.39 -1.61 16.28
C ILE A 60 4.77 -2.25 16.50
N PHE A 61 5.35 -2.85 15.45
CA PHE A 61 6.70 -3.43 15.53
C PHE A 61 7.77 -2.39 15.86
N MET A 62 7.75 -1.24 15.18
CA MET A 62 8.71 -0.16 15.36
C MET A 62 8.63 0.42 16.78
N LEU A 63 7.44 0.76 17.25
CA LEU A 63 7.22 1.32 18.59
C LEU A 63 7.64 0.32 19.66
N TRP A 64 7.19 -0.93 19.56
CA TRP A 64 7.52 -1.96 20.54
C TRP A 64 9.03 -2.16 20.66
N THR A 65 9.70 -2.40 19.53
CA THR A 65 11.15 -2.64 19.55
C THR A 65 11.94 -1.39 19.95
N GLY A 66 11.45 -0.20 19.60
CA GLY A 66 12.05 1.06 20.01
C GLY A 66 12.03 1.25 21.51
N PHE A 67 10.87 1.06 22.16
CA PHE A 67 10.74 1.13 23.62
C PHE A 67 11.45 -0.02 24.35
N ALA A 68 11.63 -1.18 23.70
CA ALA A 68 12.37 -2.32 24.25
C ALA A 68 13.91 -2.18 24.18
N GLY A 69 14.43 -1.01 23.81
CA GLY A 69 15.87 -0.70 23.86
C GLY A 69 16.59 -0.63 22.51
N VAL A 70 15.92 -0.94 21.39
CA VAL A 70 16.50 -0.74 20.04
C VAL A 70 16.50 0.75 19.65
N GLY A 71 15.67 1.57 20.31
CA GLY A 71 15.50 2.98 19.98
C GLY A 71 14.82 3.21 18.64
N PHE A 72 14.92 4.44 18.12
CA PHE A 72 14.30 4.86 16.86
C PHE A 72 15.34 5.31 15.83
N PRO A 73 16.10 4.39 15.22
CA PRO A 73 17.03 4.73 14.15
C PRO A 73 16.33 5.49 13.02
N MET A 74 16.97 6.53 12.50
CA MET A 74 16.40 7.39 11.45
C MET A 74 15.88 6.59 10.25
N VAL A 75 16.60 5.53 9.84
CA VAL A 75 16.19 4.65 8.74
C VAL A 75 14.82 3.98 8.95
N ARG A 76 14.43 3.68 10.20
CA ARG A 76 13.12 3.10 10.52
C ARG A 76 12.03 4.18 10.49
N ILE A 77 12.35 5.39 10.93
CA ILE A 77 11.46 6.55 10.88
C ILE A 77 11.17 6.87 9.41
N GLU A 78 12.19 7.02 8.57
CA GLU A 78 12.04 7.29 7.13
C GLU A 78 11.21 6.21 6.42
N HIS A 79 11.46 4.95 6.74
CA HIS A 79 10.66 3.83 6.24
C HIS A 79 9.18 4.00 6.64
N ALA A 80 8.90 4.18 7.93
CA ALA A 80 7.54 4.34 8.43
C ALA A 80 6.84 5.56 7.81
N THR A 81 7.51 6.70 7.71
CA THR A 81 6.99 7.90 7.05
C THR A 81 6.64 7.63 5.59
N THR A 82 7.54 6.96 4.85
CA THR A 82 7.30 6.61 3.44
C THR A 82 6.08 5.68 3.28
N MET A 83 5.92 4.70 4.19
CA MET A 83 4.78 3.80 4.18
C MET A 83 3.46 4.51 4.51
N ILE A 84 3.47 5.47 5.44
CA ILE A 84 2.29 6.30 5.74
C ILE A 84 1.89 7.12 4.52
N ILE A 85 2.85 7.73 3.82
CA ILE A 85 2.55 8.47 2.58
C ILE A 85 1.96 7.52 1.51
N ALA A 86 2.49 6.30 1.39
CA ALA A 86 1.95 5.29 0.49
C ALA A 86 0.49 4.94 0.81
N ALA A 87 0.16 4.75 2.10
CA ALA A 87 -1.19 4.50 2.55
C ALA A 87 -2.12 5.69 2.23
N VAL A 88 -1.69 6.93 2.49
CA VAL A 88 -2.47 8.13 2.14
C VAL A 88 -2.77 8.19 0.64
N ILE A 89 -1.77 7.92 -0.22
CA ILE A 89 -1.97 7.88 -1.67
C ILE A 89 -2.98 6.78 -2.07
N ALA A 90 -2.93 5.61 -1.43
CA ALA A 90 -3.85 4.52 -1.69
C ALA A 90 -5.32 4.86 -1.38
N HIS A 91 -5.58 5.82 -0.49
CA HIS A 91 -6.92 6.31 -0.17
C HIS A 91 -7.43 7.44 -1.07
N LEU A 92 -6.56 8.12 -1.82
CA LEU A 92 -6.96 9.21 -2.72
C LEU A 92 -8.07 8.85 -3.73
N PRO A 93 -8.19 7.61 -4.26
CA PRO A 93 -9.30 7.20 -5.11
C PRO A 93 -10.69 7.57 -4.57
N ALA A 94 -10.87 7.58 -3.24
CA ALA A 94 -12.12 7.96 -2.59
C ALA A 94 -12.58 9.40 -2.91
N ARG A 95 -11.65 10.31 -3.24
CA ARG A 95 -11.97 11.70 -3.59
C ARG A 95 -12.69 11.82 -4.93
N TRP A 96 -12.53 10.85 -5.83
CA TRP A 96 -13.14 10.86 -7.17
C TRP A 96 -14.38 9.97 -7.26
N LYS A 97 -15.03 9.64 -6.13
CA LYS A 97 -16.20 8.75 -6.11
C LYS A 97 -17.36 9.18 -7.02
N SER A 98 -17.47 10.49 -7.30
CA SER A 98 -18.50 11.09 -8.16
C SER A 98 -17.98 11.53 -9.54
N ALA A 99 -16.71 11.24 -9.86
CA ALA A 99 -16.16 11.57 -11.17
C ALA A 99 -16.62 10.59 -12.25
N ALA A 100 -16.47 10.97 -13.53
CA ALA A 100 -16.70 10.07 -14.64
C ALA A 100 -15.87 8.79 -14.53
N ASP A 101 -16.40 7.66 -15.00
CA ASP A 101 -15.78 6.34 -14.84
C ASP A 101 -14.36 6.27 -15.40
N LYS A 102 -14.11 6.87 -16.56
CA LYS A 102 -12.77 6.98 -17.16
C LYS A 102 -11.77 7.63 -16.19
N THR A 103 -12.17 8.70 -15.51
CA THR A 103 -11.34 9.41 -14.52
C THR A 103 -11.11 8.54 -13.29
N ARG A 104 -12.14 7.82 -12.84
CA ARG A 104 -12.03 6.90 -11.69
C ARG A 104 -11.06 5.76 -11.97
N PHE A 105 -11.16 5.10 -13.13
CA PHE A 105 -10.23 4.04 -13.51
C PHE A 105 -8.78 4.56 -13.58
N ARG A 106 -8.56 5.66 -14.30
CA ARG A 106 -7.23 6.27 -14.48
C ARG A 106 -6.61 6.68 -13.16
N ASN A 107 -7.32 7.46 -12.35
CA ASN A 107 -6.76 8.01 -11.12
C ASN A 107 -6.51 6.90 -10.10
N THR A 108 -7.40 5.91 -9.99
CA THR A 108 -7.16 4.74 -9.12
C THR A 108 -5.93 3.95 -9.56
N LEU A 109 -5.76 3.70 -10.86
CA LEU A 109 -4.57 3.04 -11.39
C LEU A 109 -3.28 3.78 -10.97
N PHE A 110 -3.21 5.09 -11.19
CA PHE A 110 -2.02 5.88 -10.84
C PHE A 110 -1.80 6.00 -9.33
N CYS A 111 -2.87 6.03 -8.51
CA CYS A 111 -2.72 5.99 -7.06
C CYS A 111 -2.13 4.65 -6.60
N ILE A 112 -2.57 3.53 -7.16
CA ILE A 112 -2.02 2.20 -6.86
C ILE A 112 -0.55 2.11 -7.28
N LEU A 113 -0.22 2.55 -8.50
CA LEU A 113 1.16 2.58 -8.99
C LEU A 113 2.05 3.48 -8.13
N GLY A 114 1.58 4.67 -7.76
CA GLY A 114 2.30 5.59 -6.89
C GLY A 114 2.52 5.02 -5.48
N ALA A 115 1.50 4.38 -4.91
CA ALA A 115 1.62 3.71 -3.61
C ALA A 115 2.63 2.56 -3.67
N LEU A 116 2.59 1.72 -4.71
CA LEU A 116 3.57 0.64 -4.90
C LEU A 116 4.99 1.17 -5.07
N LEU A 117 5.18 2.26 -5.81
CA LEU A 117 6.48 2.89 -5.97
C LEU A 117 7.05 3.36 -4.62
N LEU A 118 6.21 3.99 -3.78
CA LEU A 118 6.62 4.40 -2.44
C LEU A 118 6.90 3.21 -1.52
N VAL A 119 6.08 2.15 -1.59
CA VAL A 119 6.35 0.88 -0.89
C VAL A 119 7.72 0.37 -1.29
N TYR A 120 8.01 0.36 -2.60
CA TYR A 120 9.27 -0.14 -3.12
C TYR A 120 10.47 0.66 -2.62
N VAL A 121 10.40 1.99 -2.73
CA VAL A 121 11.46 2.89 -2.25
C VAL A 121 11.65 2.77 -0.74
N GLY A 122 10.57 2.70 0.03
CA GLY A 122 10.64 2.58 1.47
C GLY A 122 11.26 1.26 1.93
N VAL A 123 10.99 0.14 1.25
CA VAL A 123 11.64 -1.15 1.53
C VAL A 123 13.12 -1.12 1.15
N MET A 124 13.47 -0.54 0.00
CA MET A 124 14.85 -0.44 -0.48
C MET A 124 15.77 0.31 0.51
N ARG A 125 15.25 1.28 1.26
CA ARG A 125 16.01 2.05 2.25
C ARG A 125 16.32 1.29 3.55
N LEU A 126 15.62 0.20 3.84
CA LEU A 126 15.91 -0.58 5.03
C LEU A 126 17.24 -1.35 4.86
N PRO A 127 18.02 -1.54 5.94
CA PRO A 127 19.18 -2.42 5.90
C PRO A 127 18.76 -3.83 5.45
N GLY A 128 19.36 -4.36 4.39
CA GLY A 128 18.97 -5.63 3.78
C GLY A 128 17.88 -5.55 2.71
N GLY A 129 17.32 -4.36 2.43
CA GLY A 129 16.43 -4.10 1.30
C GLY A 129 15.38 -5.18 1.06
N TRP A 130 15.43 -5.76 -0.14
CA TRP A 130 14.54 -6.85 -0.58
C TRP A 130 15.05 -8.26 -0.26
N SER A 131 16.26 -8.42 0.26
CA SER A 131 16.84 -9.72 0.59
C SER A 131 16.43 -10.23 1.97
N ARG A 132 15.35 -9.68 2.54
CA ARG A 132 14.78 -10.00 3.86
C ARG A 132 13.30 -10.39 3.75
#